data_AF-A0A1E1XKP6-F1
#
_entry.id   AF-A0A1E1XKP6-F1
#
_cell.length_a   1.000
_cell.length_b   1.000
_cell.length_c   1.000
_cell.angle_alpha   90.00
_cell.angle_beta   90.00
_cell.angle_gamma   90.00
#
_symmetry.space_group_name_H-M   'P 1'
#
loop_
_entity.id
_entity.type
_entity.pdbx_description
1 polymer ?
#
loop_
_entity_poly.entity_id
_entity_poly.type
_entity_poly.pdbx_seq_one_letter_code
_entity_poly.pdbx_strand_id
1 'polypeptide(L)' 'LNNGDDLSHLVKHCLECKVMKKKKKKCTALFNQTRVLYTHSDQTTREVVEAFHIAGDQLNCVSKPSVFLCDREMNFLGST' A
#
# COMPACT_ATOMS: atom_id res chain seq x y z
N LEU A 1 4.09 -20.84 -20.33
CA LEU A 1 4.56 -20.40 -19.00
C LEU A 1 5.20 -19.03 -19.18
N ASN A 2 4.39 -17.97 -19.12
CA ASN A 2 4.85 -16.60 -19.31
C ASN A 2 5.47 -16.09 -18.00
N ASN A 3 6.79 -16.19 -17.89
CA ASN A 3 7.58 -15.51 -16.88
C ASN A 3 7.86 -14.09 -17.38
N GLY A 4 6.94 -13.16 -17.10
CA GLY A 4 7.06 -11.75 -17.47
C GLY A 4 7.23 -10.87 -16.23
N ASP A 5 8.46 -10.40 -16.02
CA ASP A 5 8.82 -9.05 -15.54
C ASP A 5 8.20 -8.47 -14.24
N ASP A 6 7.85 -9.31 -13.27
CA ASP A 6 7.22 -8.85 -12.01
C ASP A 6 8.16 -8.09 -11.05
N LEU A 7 9.47 -8.02 -11.34
CA LEU A 7 10.46 -7.32 -10.51
C LEU A 7 10.70 -5.86 -10.94
N SER A 8 10.23 -5.43 -12.12
CA SER A 8 10.56 -4.10 -12.66
C SER A 8 9.95 -2.95 -11.85
N HIS A 9 8.73 -3.14 -11.33
CA HIS A 9 8.03 -2.16 -10.49
C HIS A 9 8.70 -2.02 -9.11
N LEU A 10 9.18 -3.12 -8.55
CA LEU A 10 9.90 -3.14 -7.27
C LEU A 10 11.26 -2.46 -7.38
N VAL A 11 11.98 -2.64 -8.50
CA VAL A 11 13.26 -1.97 -8.77
C VAL A 11 13.07 -0.45 -8.92
N LYS A 12 12.07 -0.01 -9.68
CA LYS A 12 11.72 1.43 -9.80
C LYS A 12 11.38 2.03 -8.44
N HIS A 13 10.52 1.35 -7.67
CA HIS A 13 10.18 1.78 -6.32
C HIS A 13 11.44 1.92 -5.44
N CYS A 14 12.32 0.92 -5.43
CA CYS A 14 13.55 0.95 -4.63
C CYS A 14 14.52 2.09 -5.05
N LEU A 15 14.48 2.53 -6.31
CA LEU A 15 15.27 3.65 -6.81
C LEU A 15 14.71 5.02 -6.35
N GLU A 16 13.37 5.13 -6.26
CA GLU A 16 12.65 6.34 -5.87
C GLU A 16 12.46 6.46 -4.35
N CYS A 17 12.47 5.35 -3.62
CA CYS A 17 12.34 5.32 -2.17
C CYS A 17 13.57 5.99 -1.52
N LYS A 18 13.47 7.29 -1.23
CA LYS A 18 14.54 8.17 -0.69
C LYS A 18 14.92 7.86 0.77
N VAL A 19 14.80 6.62 1.24
CA VAL A 19 15.19 6.26 2.60
C VAL A 19 16.72 6.19 2.69
N MET A 20 17.35 7.31 3.01
CA MET A 20 18.81 7.38 3.17
C MET A 20 19.25 6.76 4.51
N LYS A 21 19.46 5.44 4.55
CA LYS A 21 20.29 4.83 5.62
C LYS A 21 21.70 4.57 5.09
N LYS A 22 22.66 5.35 5.60
CA LYS A 22 24.12 5.13 5.49
C LYS A 22 24.61 4.67 4.11
N LYS A 23 24.77 5.61 3.16
CA LYS A 23 25.56 5.47 1.90
C LYS A 23 25.22 4.27 0.98
N LYS A 24 24.08 3.59 1.13
CA LYS A 24 23.58 2.58 0.16
C LYS A 24 22.10 2.79 -0.10
N LYS A 25 21.69 2.89 -1.38
CA LYS A 25 20.28 2.86 -1.81
C LYS A 25 19.74 1.44 -1.59
N LYS A 26 19.20 1.17 -0.41
CA LYS A 26 18.50 -0.09 -0.12
C LYS A 26 17.12 0.26 0.43
N CYS A 27 16.08 -0.21 -0.26
CA CYS A 27 14.73 -0.12 0.28
C CYS A 27 14.71 -0.77 1.68
N THR A 28 14.20 -0.03 2.65
CA THR A 28 14.17 -0.44 4.05
C THR A 28 12.77 -0.18 4.57
N ALA A 29 12.20 -1.16 5.28
CA ALA A 29 10.93 -0.98 5.95
C ALA A 29 11.01 0.16 6.99
N LEU A 30 10.05 1.09 6.92
CA LEU A 30 9.95 2.23 7.81
C LEU A 30 8.97 1.94 8.97
N PHE A 31 9.21 0.88 9.74
CA PHE A 31 8.31 0.46 10.83
C PHE A 31 8.06 1.56 11.89
N ASN A 32 8.97 2.53 12.03
CA ASN A 32 8.78 3.68 12.91
C ASN A 32 7.90 4.79 12.32
N GLN A 33 7.57 4.71 11.03
CA GLN A 33 6.69 5.63 10.31
C GLN A 33 5.41 4.93 9.84
N THR A 34 5.26 3.62 10.11
CA THR A 34 4.00 2.92 9.87
C THR A 34 2.99 3.30 10.94
N ARG A 35 1.77 3.62 10.53
CA ARG A 35 0.61 3.74 11.42
C ARG A 35 -0.35 2.58 11.17
N VAL A 36 -1.07 2.16 12.21
CA VAL A 36 -2.22 1.27 12.04
C VAL A 36 -3.37 2.10 11.45
N LEU A 37 -3.89 1.70 10.30
CA LEU A 37 -5.00 2.41 9.63
C LEU A 37 -6.33 2.14 10.33
N TYR A 38 -6.59 0.88 10.70
CA TYR A 38 -7.84 0.47 11.34
C TYR A 38 -7.67 -0.84 12.10
N THR A 39 -8.41 -0.99 13.21
CA THR A 39 -8.41 -2.20 14.04
C THR A 39 -9.83 -2.78 14.13
N HIS A 40 -9.98 -4.05 13.79
CA HIS A 40 -11.25 -4.77 13.91
C HIS A 40 -11.00 -6.26 14.11
N SER A 41 -11.92 -7.00 14.73
CA SER A 41 -11.78 -8.45 14.94
C SER A 41 -11.91 -9.23 13.64
N ASP A 42 -12.87 -8.86 12.80
CA ASP A 42 -13.08 -9.46 11.48
C ASP A 42 -12.02 -9.03 10.46
N GLN A 43 -11.46 -10.01 9.76
CA GLN A 43 -10.39 -9.81 8.78
C GLN A 43 -10.87 -9.04 7.55
N THR A 44 -12.00 -9.46 6.98
CA THR A 44 -12.55 -8.85 5.76
C THR A 44 -12.82 -7.36 5.98
N THR A 45 -13.35 -7.01 7.15
CA THR A 45 -13.58 -5.62 7.54
C THR A 45 -12.28 -4.82 7.59
N ARG A 46 -11.18 -5.39 8.12
CA ARG A 46 -9.88 -4.70 8.12
C ARG A 46 -9.35 -4.49 6.69
N GLU A 47 -9.47 -5.50 5.84
CA GLU A 47 -8.99 -5.44 4.45
C GLU A 47 -9.78 -4.42 3.61
N VAL A 48 -11.10 -4.35 3.79
CA VAL A 48 -11.95 -3.35 3.12
C VAL A 48 -11.60 -1.93 3.55
N VAL A 49 -11.42 -1.70 4.85
CA VAL A 49 -11.06 -0.38 5.38
C VAL A 49 -9.63 0.00 4.98
N GLU A 50 -8.69 -0.95 4.98
CA GLU A 50 -7.34 -0.77 4.42
C GLU A 50 -7.41 -0.33 2.96
N ALA A 51 -8.21 -1.01 2.13
CA ALA A 51 -8.33 -0.69 0.71
C ALA A 51 -8.91 0.70 0.47
N PHE A 52 -9.91 1.09 1.26
CA PHE A 52 -10.50 2.43 1.20
C PHE A 52 -9.47 3.51 1.53
N HIS A 53 -8.70 3.35 2.62
CA HIS A 53 -7.68 4.33 3.00
C HIS A 53 -6.51 4.38 2.01
N ILE A 54 -6.02 3.24 1.50
CA ILE A 54 -4.93 3.22 0.52
C ILE A 54 -5.34 3.92 -0.78
N ALA A 55 -6.57 3.67 -1.26
CA ALA A 55 -7.09 4.30 -2.48
C ALA A 55 -7.33 5.81 -2.29
N GLY A 56 -7.83 6.23 -1.12
CA GLY A 56 -8.09 7.64 -0.81
C GLY A 56 -6.84 8.48 -0.54
N ASP A 57 -5.85 7.94 0.18
CA ASP A 57 -4.67 8.68 0.64
C ASP A 57 -3.55 8.80 -0.43
N GLN A 58 -3.76 8.25 -1.65
CA GLN A 58 -2.76 8.19 -2.73
C GLN A 58 -1.35 7.84 -2.22
N LEU A 59 -1.26 6.87 -1.31
CA LEU A 59 -0.02 6.57 -0.61
C LEU A 59 1.07 6.16 -1.61
N ASN A 60 2.14 6.95 -1.68
CA ASN A 60 3.26 6.77 -2.62
C ASN A 60 4.18 5.56 -2.30
N CYS A 61 3.84 4.75 -1.30
CA CYS A 61 4.61 3.55 -0.94
C CYS A 61 3.96 2.30 -1.57
N VAL A 62 4.63 1.15 -1.51
CA VAL A 62 4.19 -0.18 -2.03
C VAL A 62 2.90 -0.71 -1.37
N SER A 63 2.11 0.15 -0.73
CA SER A 63 0.80 -0.18 -0.18
C SER A 63 -0.15 -0.45 -1.34
N LYS A 64 -0.15 -1.69 -1.84
CA LYS A 64 -1.20 -2.20 -2.71
C LYS A 64 -2.27 -2.81 -1.80
N PRO A 65 -3.55 -2.43 -1.97
CA PRO A 65 -4.59 -2.98 -1.11
C PRO A 65 -4.77 -4.47 -1.37
N SER A 66 -5.11 -5.20 -0.32
CA SER A 66 -5.35 -6.65 -0.37
C SER A 66 -6.60 -7.00 -1.20
N VAL A 67 -7.56 -6.06 -1.25
CA VAL A 67 -8.79 -6.13 -2.04
C VAL A 67 -8.91 -4.91 -2.94
N PHE A 68 -9.52 -5.08 -4.12
CA PHE A 68 -9.82 -3.98 -5.01
C PHE A 68 -11.25 -3.49 -4.73
N LEU A 69 -11.41 -2.19 -4.51
CA LEU A 69 -12.71 -1.53 -4.38
C LEU A 69 -13.02 -0.76 -5.67
N CYS A 70 -14.22 -0.91 -6.20
CA CYS A 70 -14.68 -0.11 -7.32
C CYS A 70 -15.16 1.28 -6.86
N ASP A 71 -15.31 2.21 -7.80
CA ASP A 71 -15.73 3.59 -7.50
C ASP A 71 -17.06 3.66 -6.73
N ARG A 72 -17.99 2.73 -7.01
CA ARG A 72 -19.27 2.66 -6.30
C ARG A 72 -19.07 2.29 -4.82
N GLU A 73 -18.20 1.33 -4.54
CA GLU A 73 -17.90 0.89 -3.17
C GLU A 73 -17.14 1.98 -2.42
N MET A 74 -16.19 2.64 -3.07
CA MET A 74 -15.48 3.80 -2.52
C MET A 74 -16.44 4.93 -2.14
N ASN A 75 -17.37 5.28 -3.04
CA ASN A 75 -18.38 6.31 -2.79
C ASN A 75 -19.31 5.92 -1.63
N PHE A 76 -19.73 4.66 -1.56
CA PHE A 76 -20.56 4.18 -0.46
C PHE A 76 -19.85 4.32 0.89
N LEU A 77 -18.59 3.92 0.99
CA LEU A 77 -17.80 4.01 2.21
C LEU A 77 -17.51 5.46 2.62
N GLY A 78 -17.29 6.36 1.66
CA GLY A 78 -17.04 7.78 1.92
C GLY A 78 -18.29 8.62 2.24
N SER A 79 -19.49 8.03 2.16
CA SER A 79 -20.76 8.72 2.44
C SER A 79 -21.20 8.65 3.91
N THR A 80 -20.27 8.34 4.82
CA THR A 80 -20.49 8.33 6.28
C THR A 80 -20.04 9.63 6.93
#